data_AF-A0A1H6WW57-F1
#
_entry.id   AF-A0A1H6WW57-F1
#
_cell.length_a   1.000
_cell.length_b   1.000
_cell.length_c   1.000
_cell.angle_alpha   90.00
_cell.angle_beta   90.00
_cell.angle_gamma   90.00
#
_symmetry.space_group_name_H-M   'P 1'
#
loop_
_entity.id
_entity.type
_entity.pdbx_description
1 polymer ?
#
loop_
_entity_poly.entity_id
_entity_poly.type
_entity_poly.pdbx_seq_one_letter_code
_entity_poly.pdbx_strand_id
1 'polypeptide(L)'
;MDERTLRMFETKFEYTKEKLATLEEAIDEKTKQGVVIKAMYDAKLGDLIYERTKLFYLCQYLNKRFSIVKQYRERGEYISSTTLDAMLESMREENINKLAEYKEKVEASKRYLESDDVGFYEKGIIYDQYKEIIYKIHPDLHYYTSPTNMNIFKRAQMAFIANDYVALADLNRLACENNENLTFKEKQLLLEKMEKLIHQKNIKLEWIPIRAPFDKQELVKNEAMLNEEKKRLMNDIEQFEMIKKQLEEIIGQIVLKTDA
;
A
#
# COMPACT_ATOMS: atom_id res chain seq x y z
N MET A 1 -20.12 42.85 -9.63
CA MET A 1 -18.86 42.30 -10.17
C MET A 1 -18.83 42.65 -11.63
N ASP A 2 -17.76 43.27 -12.13
CA ASP A 2 -17.67 43.59 -13.56
C ASP A 2 -17.42 42.32 -14.39
N GLU A 3 -17.80 42.38 -15.66
CA GLU A 3 -17.72 41.24 -16.59
C GLU A 3 -16.28 40.72 -16.77
N ARG A 4 -15.30 41.62 -16.65
CA ARG A 4 -13.87 41.29 -16.72
C ARG A 4 -13.43 40.42 -15.55
N THR A 5 -13.88 40.75 -14.34
CA THR A 5 -13.57 40.01 -13.10
C THR A 5 -14.20 38.62 -13.13
N LEU A 6 -15.44 38.51 -13.63
CA LEU A 6 -16.10 37.22 -13.78
C LEU A 6 -15.36 36.33 -14.79
N ARG A 7 -14.99 36.88 -15.97
CA ARG A 7 -14.21 36.14 -16.97
C ARG A 7 -12.85 35.68 -16.44
N MET A 8 -12.13 36.55 -15.72
CA MET A 8 -10.85 36.17 -15.10
C MET A 8 -11.02 35.06 -14.07
N PHE A 9 -12.09 35.11 -13.27
CA PHE A 9 -12.39 34.06 -12.31
C PHE A 9 -12.70 32.73 -13.01
N GLU A 10 -13.52 32.74 -14.06
CA GLU A 10 -13.85 31.54 -14.84
C GLU A 10 -12.63 30.93 -15.50
N THR A 11 -11.75 31.74 -16.11
CA THR A 11 -10.48 31.27 -16.66
C THR A 11 -9.61 30.62 -15.59
N LYS A 12 -9.48 31.24 -14.41
CA LYS A 12 -8.72 30.67 -13.30
C LYS A 12 -9.33 29.37 -12.81
N PHE A 13 -10.65 29.30 -12.73
CA PHE A 13 -11.40 28.13 -12.26
C PHE A 13 -11.19 26.93 -13.21
N GLU A 14 -11.36 27.13 -14.51
CA GLU A 14 -11.14 26.06 -15.51
C GLU A 14 -9.66 25.63 -15.56
N TYR A 15 -8.72 26.58 -15.54
CA TYR A 15 -7.29 26.25 -15.48
C TYR A 15 -6.92 25.43 -14.24
N THR A 16 -7.50 25.76 -13.09
CA THR A 16 -7.23 25.03 -11.83
C THR A 16 -7.78 23.61 -11.90
N LYS A 17 -8.96 23.44 -12.50
CA LYS A 17 -9.60 22.12 -12.72
C LYS A 17 -8.76 21.25 -13.65
N GLU A 18 -8.31 21.80 -14.78
CA GLU A 18 -7.43 21.12 -15.73
C GLU A 18 -6.12 20.70 -15.05
N LYS A 19 -5.47 21.62 -14.33
CA LYS A 19 -4.23 21.33 -13.60
C LYS A 19 -4.41 20.21 -12.57
N LEU A 20 -5.53 20.18 -11.85
CA LEU A 20 -5.83 19.12 -10.89
C LEU A 20 -5.95 17.76 -11.59
N ALA A 21 -6.68 17.71 -12.71
CA ALA A 21 -6.83 16.50 -13.52
C ALA A 21 -5.48 15.98 -14.04
N THR A 22 -4.61 16.85 -14.58
CA THR A 22 -3.27 16.47 -15.04
C THR A 22 -2.41 15.90 -13.92
N LEU A 23 -2.46 16.50 -12.72
CA LEU A 23 -1.72 15.99 -11.56
C LEU A 23 -2.23 14.62 -11.10
N GLU A 24 -3.52 14.37 -11.25
CA GLU A 24 -4.13 13.09 -10.90
C GLU A 24 -3.77 11.99 -11.86
N GLU A 25 -3.76 12.28 -13.16
CA GLU A 25 -3.25 11.38 -14.18
C GLU A 25 -1.78 11.04 -13.94
N ALA A 26 -0.94 12.04 -13.68
CA ALA A 26 0.47 11.83 -13.37
C ALA A 26 0.69 10.96 -12.11
N ILE A 27 -0.10 11.16 -11.05
CA ILE A 27 -0.04 10.33 -9.84
C ILE A 27 -0.51 8.89 -10.13
N ASP A 28 -1.54 8.72 -10.95
CA ASP A 28 -2.07 7.41 -11.33
C ASP A 28 -1.06 6.61 -12.14
N GLU A 29 -0.44 7.26 -13.13
CA GLU A 29 0.63 6.66 -13.93
C GLU A 29 1.81 6.24 -13.04
N LYS A 30 2.23 7.10 -12.11
CA LYS A 30 3.24 6.74 -11.11
C LYS A 30 2.77 5.59 -10.22
N THR A 31 1.51 5.55 -9.84
CA THR A 31 1.00 4.43 -9.02
C THR A 31 1.10 3.12 -9.79
N LYS A 32 0.70 3.10 -11.06
CA LYS A 32 0.84 1.94 -11.97
C LYS A 32 2.30 1.51 -12.13
N GLN A 33 3.21 2.47 -12.39
CA GLN A 33 4.65 2.22 -12.46
C GLN A 33 5.19 1.63 -11.15
N GLY A 34 4.73 2.15 -10.00
CA GLY A 34 5.13 1.68 -8.68
C GLY A 34 4.76 0.22 -8.43
N VAL A 35 3.56 -0.21 -8.85
CA VAL A 35 3.14 -1.62 -8.76
C VAL A 35 4.11 -2.53 -9.51
N VAL A 36 4.49 -2.17 -10.74
CA VAL A 36 5.45 -2.94 -11.55
C VAL A 36 6.81 -3.02 -10.87
N ILE A 37 7.34 -1.88 -10.38
CA ILE A 37 8.64 -1.85 -9.68
C ILE A 37 8.60 -2.73 -8.43
N LYS A 38 7.52 -2.66 -7.65
CA LYS A 38 7.32 -3.48 -6.46
C LYS A 38 7.28 -4.97 -6.81
N ALA A 39 6.52 -5.33 -7.84
CA ALA A 39 6.43 -6.72 -8.29
C ALA A 39 7.79 -7.26 -8.74
N MET A 40 8.55 -6.49 -9.53
CA MET A 40 9.92 -6.83 -9.93
C MET A 40 10.86 -7.01 -8.72
N TYR A 41 10.75 -6.13 -7.73
CA TYR A 41 11.55 -6.21 -6.51
C TYR A 41 11.24 -7.49 -5.73
N ASP A 42 9.96 -7.76 -5.50
CA ASP A 42 9.51 -8.93 -4.74
C ASP A 42 9.80 -10.24 -5.47
N ALA A 43 9.67 -10.28 -6.79
CA ALA A 43 10.02 -11.47 -7.57
C ALA A 43 11.53 -11.78 -7.51
N LYS A 44 12.38 -10.75 -7.43
CA LYS A 44 13.85 -10.92 -7.42
C LYS A 44 14.43 -11.18 -6.03
N LEU A 45 13.85 -10.60 -4.98
CA LEU A 45 14.41 -10.60 -3.62
C LEU A 45 13.43 -11.06 -2.53
N GLY A 46 12.14 -11.16 -2.83
CA GLY A 46 11.08 -11.41 -1.84
C GLY A 46 11.29 -12.68 -1.03
N ASP A 47 11.75 -13.76 -1.65
CA ASP A 47 12.00 -15.03 -0.95
C ASP A 47 13.15 -14.91 0.06
N LEU A 48 14.23 -14.20 -0.28
CA LEU A 48 15.34 -13.94 0.63
C LEU A 48 14.92 -13.02 1.77
N ILE A 49 14.16 -11.97 1.48
CA ILE A 49 13.65 -11.06 2.52
C ILE A 49 12.68 -11.79 3.44
N TYR A 50 11.86 -12.69 2.90
CA TYR A 50 10.97 -13.54 3.70
C TYR A 50 11.76 -14.44 4.65
N GLU A 51 12.74 -15.19 4.15
CA GLU A 51 13.53 -16.10 5.01
C GLU A 51 14.32 -15.31 6.07
N ARG A 52 14.92 -14.17 5.71
CA ARG A 52 15.55 -13.26 6.68
C ARG A 52 14.56 -12.81 7.76
N THR A 53 13.37 -12.38 7.37
CA THR A 53 12.33 -11.87 8.30
C THR A 53 11.83 -12.97 9.23
N LYS A 54 11.64 -14.18 8.70
CA LYS A 54 11.27 -15.37 9.46
C LYS A 54 12.32 -15.70 10.52
N LEU A 55 13.60 -15.71 10.16
CA LEU A 55 14.69 -15.94 11.10
C LEU A 55 14.79 -14.83 12.14
N PHE A 56 14.62 -13.56 11.74
CA PHE A 56 14.59 -12.43 12.66
C PHE A 56 13.50 -12.58 13.73
N TYR A 57 12.27 -12.92 13.34
CA TYR A 57 11.18 -13.15 14.29
C TYR A 57 11.43 -14.36 15.19
N LEU A 58 12.02 -15.43 14.65
CA LEU A 58 12.42 -16.57 15.45
C LEU A 58 13.48 -16.21 16.49
N CYS A 59 14.51 -15.44 16.11
CA CYS A 59 15.53 -14.93 17.03
C CYS A 59 14.93 -14.02 18.10
N GLN A 60 13.97 -13.15 17.76
CA GLN A 60 13.26 -12.35 18.77
C GLN A 60 12.48 -13.22 19.75
N TYR A 61 11.74 -14.21 19.24
CA TYR A 61 10.99 -15.15 20.05
C TYR A 61 11.91 -15.91 21.02
N LEU A 62 13.03 -16.45 20.52
CA LEU A 62 14.01 -17.17 21.33
C LEU A 62 14.69 -16.25 22.36
N ASN A 63 15.03 -15.02 22.00
CA ASN A 63 15.57 -14.05 22.96
C ASN A 63 14.58 -13.75 24.09
N LYS A 64 13.30 -13.59 23.76
CA LYS A 64 12.27 -13.37 24.77
C LYS A 64 12.10 -14.60 25.67
N ARG A 65 12.09 -15.80 25.07
CA ARG A 65 12.07 -17.08 25.79
C ARG A 65 13.24 -17.19 26.77
N PHE A 66 14.45 -16.93 26.30
CA PHE A 66 15.66 -16.90 27.12
C PHE A 66 15.57 -15.88 28.27
N SER A 67 15.10 -14.66 27.97
CA SER A 67 14.95 -13.61 28.99
C SER A 67 13.99 -14.02 30.12
N ILE A 68 12.89 -14.70 29.79
CA ILE A 68 11.94 -15.17 30.81
C ILE A 68 12.58 -16.26 31.65
N VAL A 69 13.18 -17.28 31.02
CA VAL A 69 13.84 -18.39 31.72
C VAL A 69 14.94 -17.88 32.66
N LYS A 70 15.75 -16.93 32.19
CA LYS A 70 16.78 -16.29 32.99
C LYS A 70 16.22 -15.60 34.24
N GLN A 71 15.12 -14.84 34.10
CA GLN A 71 14.48 -14.14 35.22
C GLN A 71 13.95 -15.09 36.30
N TYR A 72 13.32 -16.21 35.91
CA TYR A 72 12.85 -17.21 36.87
C TYR A 72 14.04 -17.84 37.62
N ARG A 73 15.10 -18.20 36.88
CA ARG A 73 16.31 -18.77 37.47
C ARG A 73 17.00 -17.82 38.46
N GLU A 74 17.05 -16.52 38.16
CA GLU A 74 17.59 -15.49 39.06
C GLU A 74 16.79 -15.35 40.37
N ARG A 75 15.52 -15.75 40.37
CA ARG A 75 14.66 -15.81 41.57
C ARG A 75 14.73 -17.15 42.29
N GLY A 76 15.50 -18.13 41.77
CA GLY A 76 15.51 -19.50 42.27
C GLY A 76 14.23 -20.28 41.94
N GLU A 77 13.42 -19.77 41.01
CA GLU A 77 12.17 -20.39 40.56
C GLU A 77 12.37 -21.14 39.24
N TYR A 78 11.47 -22.09 38.97
CA TYR A 78 11.44 -22.84 37.72
C TYR A 78 10.12 -22.60 36.97
N ILE A 79 10.22 -22.41 35.66
CA ILE A 79 9.07 -22.25 34.77
C ILE A 79 8.93 -23.48 33.87
N SER A 80 7.72 -24.05 33.81
CA SER A 80 7.44 -25.15 32.88
C SER A 80 7.45 -24.67 31.43
N SER A 81 7.76 -25.57 30.47
CA SER A 81 7.66 -25.21 29.04
C SER A 81 6.24 -24.76 28.67
N THR A 82 5.21 -25.43 29.20
CA THR A 82 3.81 -25.11 28.90
C THR A 82 3.44 -23.70 29.34
N THR A 83 3.87 -23.27 30.53
CA THR A 83 3.63 -21.91 31.02
C THR A 83 4.38 -20.89 30.16
N LEU A 84 5.63 -21.18 29.80
CA LEU A 84 6.46 -20.32 28.96
C LEU A 84 5.87 -20.17 27.55
N ASP A 85 5.38 -21.25 26.95
CA ASP A 85 4.72 -21.25 25.66
C ASP A 85 3.43 -20.41 25.70
N ALA A 86 2.61 -20.60 26.74
CA ALA A 86 1.39 -19.79 26.94
C ALA A 86 1.69 -18.29 27.08
N MET A 87 2.79 -17.90 27.73
CA MET A 87 3.21 -16.51 27.86
C MET A 87 3.66 -15.88 26.53
N LEU A 88 4.06 -16.69 25.54
CA LEU A 88 4.63 -16.25 24.27
C LEU A 88 3.71 -16.48 23.07
N GLU A 89 2.53 -17.07 23.28
CA GLU A 89 1.65 -17.50 22.19
C GLU A 89 1.19 -16.31 21.33
N SER A 90 0.79 -15.20 21.93
CA SER A 90 0.36 -14.01 21.17
C SER A 90 1.46 -13.45 20.26
N MET A 91 2.71 -13.46 20.73
CA MET A 91 3.87 -13.05 19.93
C MET A 91 4.11 -14.04 18.78
N ARG A 92 3.94 -15.34 19.02
CA ARG A 92 4.07 -16.37 17.99
C ARG A 92 2.99 -16.19 16.91
N GLU A 93 1.73 -16.04 17.30
CA GLU A 93 0.61 -15.80 16.39
C GLU A 93 0.80 -14.53 15.56
N GLU A 94 1.18 -13.41 16.19
CA GLU A 94 1.44 -12.15 15.50
C GLU A 94 2.55 -12.31 14.44
N ASN A 95 3.64 -13.00 14.79
CA ASN A 95 4.74 -13.26 13.85
C ASN A 95 4.29 -14.16 12.69
N ILE A 96 3.50 -15.20 12.95
CA ILE A 96 2.96 -16.10 11.91
C ILE A 96 2.07 -15.31 10.95
N ASN A 97 1.17 -14.46 11.46
CA ASN A 97 0.27 -13.68 10.64
C ASN A 97 1.04 -12.69 9.74
N LYS A 98 2.02 -11.97 10.29
CA LYS A 98 2.88 -11.08 9.50
C LYS A 98 3.65 -11.80 8.40
N LEU A 99 4.16 -13.01 8.69
CA LEU A 99 4.87 -13.83 7.70
C LEU A 99 3.93 -14.35 6.61
N ALA A 100 2.72 -14.77 6.97
CA ALA A 100 1.70 -15.21 6.01
C ALA A 100 1.31 -14.07 5.06
N GLU A 101 1.00 -12.88 5.59
CA GLU A 101 0.71 -11.70 4.78
C GLU A 101 1.88 -11.32 3.86
N TYR A 102 3.11 -11.40 4.36
CA TYR A 102 4.29 -11.09 3.55
C TYR A 102 4.46 -12.08 2.41
N LYS A 103 4.33 -13.38 2.71
CA LYS A 103 4.44 -14.44 1.70
C LYS A 103 3.36 -14.32 0.63
N GLU A 104 2.12 -14.04 1.04
CA GLU A 104 1.02 -13.81 0.10
C GLU A 104 1.31 -12.63 -0.83
N LYS A 105 1.88 -11.53 -0.31
CA LYS A 105 2.30 -10.38 -1.13
C LYS A 105 3.38 -10.75 -2.14
N VAL A 106 4.39 -11.54 -1.76
CA VAL A 106 5.44 -12.01 -2.67
C VAL A 106 4.84 -12.88 -3.78
N GLU A 107 3.96 -13.83 -3.44
CA GLU A 107 3.30 -14.70 -4.41
C GLU A 107 2.33 -13.93 -5.33
N ALA A 108 1.63 -12.92 -4.81
CA ALA A 108 0.82 -12.02 -5.64
C ALA A 108 1.69 -11.24 -6.64
N SER A 109 2.84 -10.73 -6.21
CA SER A 109 3.81 -10.04 -7.07
C SER A 109 4.38 -10.94 -8.17
N LYS A 110 4.70 -12.20 -7.85
CA LYS A 110 5.16 -13.19 -8.86
C LYS A 110 4.06 -13.48 -9.88
N ARG A 111 2.84 -13.79 -9.40
CA ARG A 111 1.67 -14.03 -10.28
C ARG A 111 1.36 -12.83 -11.18
N TYR A 112 1.53 -11.60 -10.68
CA TYR A 112 1.36 -10.38 -11.47
C TYR A 112 2.35 -10.30 -12.65
N LEU A 113 3.59 -10.77 -12.48
CA LEU A 113 4.58 -10.79 -13.56
C LEU A 113 4.41 -11.98 -14.52
N GLU A 114 3.83 -13.08 -14.04
CA GLU A 114 3.61 -14.31 -14.81
C GLU A 114 2.31 -14.29 -15.62
N SER A 115 1.34 -13.44 -15.25
CA SER A 115 0.11 -13.32 -16.03
C SER A 115 0.39 -12.65 -17.37
N ASP A 116 0.25 -13.41 -18.46
CA ASP A 116 0.12 -12.85 -19.81
C ASP A 116 -1.02 -11.81 -19.79
N ASP A 117 -0.65 -10.59 -20.15
CA ASP A 117 -1.38 -9.36 -19.86
C ASP A 117 -2.74 -9.29 -20.58
N VAL A 118 -3.79 -9.87 -19.99
CA VAL A 118 -5.18 -9.76 -20.52
C VAL A 118 -6.23 -9.49 -19.43
N GLY A 119 -6.05 -9.96 -18.19
CA GLY A 119 -7.08 -9.82 -17.14
C GLY A 119 -7.16 -8.45 -16.45
N PHE A 120 -6.15 -7.59 -16.60
CA PHE A 120 -6.10 -6.29 -15.92
C PHE A 120 -6.52 -5.12 -16.83
N TYR A 121 -6.44 -5.27 -18.15
CA TYR A 121 -6.86 -4.25 -19.11
C TYR A 121 -8.39 -4.06 -19.14
N GLU A 122 -9.17 -5.12 -18.96
CA GLU A 122 -10.64 -5.01 -18.84
C GLU A 122 -11.06 -4.30 -17.54
N LYS A 123 -10.28 -4.47 -16.46
CA LYS A 123 -10.43 -3.67 -15.23
C LYS A 123 -9.92 -2.24 -15.39
N GLY A 124 -8.92 -2.00 -16.24
CA GLY A 124 -8.43 -0.67 -16.56
C GLY A 124 -9.51 0.20 -17.18
N ILE A 125 -10.21 -0.31 -18.19
CA ILE A 125 -11.27 0.45 -18.87
C ILE A 125 -12.48 0.69 -17.96
N ILE A 126 -12.93 -0.32 -17.21
CA ILE A 126 -14.03 -0.19 -16.23
C ILE A 126 -13.62 0.76 -15.09
N TYR A 127 -12.39 0.64 -14.59
CA TYR A 127 -11.85 1.54 -13.58
C TYR A 127 -11.74 2.97 -14.10
N ASP A 128 -11.24 3.17 -15.31
CA ASP A 128 -11.08 4.50 -15.90
C ASP A 128 -12.45 5.15 -16.14
N GLN A 129 -13.46 4.40 -16.59
CA GLN A 129 -14.84 4.91 -16.70
C GLN A 129 -15.48 5.19 -15.35
N TYR A 130 -15.31 4.30 -14.37
CA TYR A 130 -15.78 4.54 -13.02
C TYR A 130 -15.11 5.78 -12.41
N LYS A 131 -13.79 5.92 -12.62
CA LYS A 131 -12.99 7.06 -12.18
C LYS A 131 -13.45 8.37 -12.84
N GLU A 132 -13.77 8.37 -14.13
CA GLU A 132 -14.34 9.54 -14.81
C GLU A 132 -15.69 9.96 -14.21
N ILE A 133 -16.57 9.01 -13.91
CA ILE A 133 -17.84 9.29 -13.23
C ILE A 133 -17.56 9.88 -11.85
N ILE A 134 -16.68 9.24 -11.07
CA ILE A 134 -16.26 9.73 -9.76
C ILE A 134 -15.74 11.16 -9.84
N TYR A 135 -14.87 11.50 -10.79
CA TYR A 135 -14.39 12.88 -10.94
C TYR A 135 -15.50 13.89 -11.23
N LYS A 136 -16.54 13.49 -11.95
CA LYS A 136 -17.64 14.38 -12.35
C LYS A 136 -18.67 14.60 -11.26
N ILE A 137 -18.88 13.62 -10.37
CA ILE A 137 -20.03 13.62 -9.44
C ILE A 137 -19.75 13.12 -8.01
N HIS A 138 -18.51 12.76 -7.65
CA HIS A 138 -18.21 12.24 -6.31
C HIS A 138 -18.54 13.28 -5.23
N PRO A 139 -19.25 12.88 -4.15
CA PRO A 139 -19.73 13.83 -3.16
C PRO A 139 -18.65 14.58 -2.38
N ASP A 140 -17.49 13.95 -2.17
CA ASP A 140 -16.34 14.64 -1.56
C ASP A 140 -15.66 15.64 -2.50
N LEU A 141 -15.82 15.47 -3.82
CA LEU A 141 -15.31 16.40 -4.85
C LEU A 141 -16.33 17.50 -5.16
N HIS A 142 -17.63 17.18 -5.09
CA HIS A 142 -18.76 18.04 -5.45
C HIS A 142 -19.76 18.10 -4.30
N TYR A 143 -19.47 18.89 -3.28
CA TYR A 143 -20.19 18.93 -2.00
C TYR A 143 -21.68 19.38 -2.11
N TYR A 144 -22.10 19.91 -3.26
CA TYR A 144 -23.52 20.14 -3.60
C TYR A 144 -24.01 19.07 -4.57
N THR A 145 -23.74 17.80 -4.25
CA THR A 145 -24.18 16.69 -5.07
C THR A 145 -25.70 16.69 -5.10
N SER A 146 -26.29 16.99 -6.25
CA SER A 146 -27.75 16.89 -6.40
C SER A 146 -28.20 15.47 -6.01
N PRO A 147 -29.43 15.27 -5.50
CA PRO A 147 -29.95 13.93 -5.24
C PRO A 147 -29.79 12.99 -6.45
N THR A 148 -29.86 13.55 -7.65
CA THR A 148 -29.59 12.89 -8.93
C THR A 148 -28.13 12.44 -9.05
N ASN A 149 -27.15 13.33 -8.82
CA ASN A 149 -25.73 12.97 -8.88
C ASN A 149 -25.33 11.97 -7.78
N MET A 150 -25.96 12.05 -6.60
CA MET A 150 -25.72 11.09 -5.51
C MET A 150 -26.29 9.71 -5.87
N ASN A 151 -27.40 9.66 -6.62
CA ASN A 151 -27.95 8.43 -7.17
C ASN A 151 -27.04 7.85 -8.27
N ILE A 152 -26.54 8.68 -9.19
CA ILE A 152 -25.58 8.24 -10.22
C ILE A 152 -24.30 7.70 -9.56
N PHE A 153 -23.80 8.35 -8.50
CA PHE A 153 -22.63 7.90 -7.75
C PHE A 153 -22.83 6.51 -7.12
N LYS A 154 -23.93 6.30 -6.40
CA LYS A 154 -24.25 4.99 -5.79
C LYS A 154 -24.42 3.90 -6.86
N ARG A 155 -25.07 4.22 -7.99
CA ARG A 155 -25.23 3.29 -9.11
C ARG A 155 -23.89 2.98 -9.79
N ALA A 156 -22.99 3.95 -9.89
CA ALA A 156 -21.65 3.75 -10.43
C ALA A 156 -20.80 2.86 -9.52
N GLN A 157 -20.91 3.01 -8.19
CA GLN A 157 -20.28 2.10 -7.23
C GLN A 157 -20.76 0.66 -7.41
N MET A 158 -22.08 0.45 -7.54
CA MET A 158 -22.64 -0.88 -7.74
C MET A 158 -22.23 -1.48 -9.10
N ALA A 159 -22.24 -0.69 -10.18
CA ALA A 159 -21.83 -1.13 -11.51
C ALA A 159 -20.32 -1.46 -11.56
N PHE A 160 -19.48 -0.69 -10.88
CA PHE A 160 -18.05 -0.98 -10.75
C PHE A 160 -17.78 -2.28 -10.00
N ILE A 161 -18.45 -2.51 -8.86
CA ILE A 161 -18.34 -3.77 -8.10
C ILE A 161 -18.80 -4.96 -8.94
N ALA A 162 -19.83 -4.77 -9.77
CA ALA A 162 -20.37 -5.79 -10.67
C ALA A 162 -19.57 -5.98 -11.98
N ASN A 163 -18.54 -5.16 -12.24
CA ASN A 163 -17.82 -5.08 -13.52
C ASN A 163 -18.74 -4.83 -14.75
N ASP A 164 -19.79 -4.02 -14.58
CA ASP A 164 -20.75 -3.70 -15.63
C ASP A 164 -20.35 -2.42 -16.38
N TYR A 165 -19.58 -2.62 -17.45
CA TYR A 165 -19.08 -1.55 -18.33
C TYR A 165 -20.19 -0.74 -19.01
N VAL A 166 -21.24 -1.39 -19.49
CA VAL A 166 -22.33 -0.73 -20.22
C VAL A 166 -23.08 0.22 -19.29
N ALA A 167 -23.36 -0.22 -18.06
CA ALA A 167 -23.95 0.62 -17.04
C ALA A 167 -23.06 1.82 -16.66
N LEU A 168 -21.74 1.63 -16.57
CA LEU A 168 -20.80 2.73 -16.29
C LEU A 168 -20.76 3.75 -17.44
N ALA A 169 -20.73 3.31 -18.70
CA ALA A 169 -20.76 4.21 -19.85
C ALA A 169 -22.02 5.10 -19.87
N ASP A 170 -23.19 4.55 -19.57
CA ASP A 170 -24.45 5.30 -19.49
C ASP A 170 -24.47 6.30 -18.32
N LEU A 171 -23.95 5.89 -17.16
CA LEU A 171 -23.84 6.75 -15.98
C LEU A 171 -22.84 7.89 -16.20
N ASN A 172 -21.78 7.67 -16.97
CA ASN A 172 -20.80 8.70 -17.33
C ASN A 172 -21.39 9.79 -18.23
N ARG A 173 -22.25 9.41 -19.18
CA ARG A 173 -23.00 10.36 -20.01
C ARG A 173 -23.94 11.22 -19.16
N LEU A 174 -24.69 10.61 -18.23
CA LEU A 174 -25.58 11.32 -17.31
C LEU A 174 -24.82 12.26 -16.34
N ALA A 175 -23.60 11.88 -15.94
CA ALA A 175 -22.74 12.71 -15.10
C ALA A 175 -22.22 13.97 -15.82
N CYS A 176 -22.05 13.92 -17.16
CA CYS A 176 -21.67 15.07 -17.98
C CYS A 176 -22.79 16.11 -18.12
N GLU A 177 -24.05 15.67 -18.18
CA GLU A 177 -25.22 16.54 -18.43
C GLU A 177 -25.63 17.39 -17.20
N ASN A 178 -25.12 17.09 -15.99
CA ASN A 178 -25.58 17.69 -14.73
C ASN A 178 -24.67 18.80 -14.13
N ASN A 179 -23.62 19.26 -14.83
CA ASN A 179 -22.59 20.15 -14.25
C ASN A 179 -22.77 21.66 -14.46
N GLU A 180 -23.96 22.14 -14.82
CA GLU A 180 -24.13 23.54 -15.30
C GLU A 180 -24.75 24.57 -14.32
N ASN A 181 -25.02 24.26 -13.04
CA ASN A 181 -25.72 25.21 -12.15
C ASN A 181 -25.04 25.46 -10.78
N LEU A 182 -23.76 25.83 -10.77
CA LEU A 182 -23.08 26.31 -9.55
C LEU A 182 -23.14 27.83 -9.43
N THR A 183 -23.48 28.34 -8.26
CA THR A 183 -23.40 29.77 -7.96
C THR A 183 -21.94 30.24 -7.87
N PHE A 184 -21.70 31.54 -8.07
CA PHE A 184 -20.35 32.12 -8.00
C PHE A 184 -19.65 31.85 -6.66
N LYS A 185 -20.38 31.92 -5.54
CA LYS A 185 -19.83 31.69 -4.18
C LYS A 185 -19.37 30.24 -3.98
N GLU A 186 -20.09 29.30 -4.59
CA GLU A 186 -19.73 27.87 -4.53
C GLU A 186 -18.50 27.58 -5.39
N LYS A 187 -18.40 28.19 -6.58
CA LYS A 187 -17.19 28.10 -7.40
C LYS A 187 -15.97 28.67 -6.68
N GLN A 188 -16.12 29.76 -5.92
CA GLN A 188 -15.00 30.37 -5.18
C GLN A 188 -14.47 29.44 -4.08
N LEU A 189 -15.36 28.83 -3.29
CA LEU A 189 -14.97 27.86 -2.27
C LEU A 189 -14.30 26.62 -2.89
N LEU A 190 -14.81 26.15 -4.03
CA LEU A 190 -14.25 25.01 -4.74
C LEU A 190 -12.86 25.34 -5.29
N LEU A 191 -12.65 26.55 -5.80
CA LEU A 191 -11.35 27.03 -6.26
C LEU A 191 -10.29 26.95 -5.16
N GLU A 192 -10.59 27.48 -3.96
CA GLU A 192 -9.67 27.43 -2.81
C GLU A 192 -9.34 25.99 -2.39
N LYS A 193 -10.32 25.08 -2.45
CA LYS A 193 -10.10 23.66 -2.17
C LYS A 193 -9.22 22.99 -3.23
N MET A 194 -9.47 23.26 -4.50
CA MET A 194 -8.65 22.73 -5.60
C MET A 194 -7.21 23.21 -5.50
N GLU A 195 -6.98 24.48 -5.17
CA GLU A 195 -5.62 25.02 -4.94
C GLU A 195 -4.90 24.30 -3.79
N LYS A 196 -5.58 24.01 -2.69
CA LYS A 196 -5.03 23.22 -1.57
C LYS A 196 -4.69 21.78 -2.00
N LEU A 197 -5.58 21.13 -2.75
CA LEU A 197 -5.36 19.78 -3.26
C LEU A 197 -4.19 19.73 -4.25
N ILE A 198 -4.07 20.72 -5.14
CA ILE A 198 -2.93 20.87 -6.05
C ILE A 198 -1.63 20.95 -5.26
N HIS A 199 -1.58 21.77 -4.20
CA HIS A 199 -0.39 21.87 -3.36
C HIS A 199 -0.01 20.53 -2.73
N GLN A 200 -0.98 19.81 -2.14
CA GLN A 200 -0.75 18.49 -1.55
C GLN A 200 -0.30 17.44 -2.59
N LYS A 201 -0.89 17.44 -3.78
CA LYS A 201 -0.54 16.52 -4.87
C LYS A 201 0.84 16.81 -5.45
N ASN A 202 1.24 18.08 -5.58
CA ASN A 202 2.61 18.45 -5.97
C ASN A 202 3.64 17.93 -4.96
N ILE A 203 3.40 18.15 -3.67
CA ILE A 203 4.25 17.56 -2.62
C ILE A 203 4.31 16.04 -2.81
N LYS A 204 3.16 15.37 -2.95
CA LYS A 204 3.15 13.92 -3.17
C LYS A 204 4.01 13.49 -4.36
N LEU A 205 3.90 14.17 -5.51
CA LEU A 205 4.71 13.88 -6.69
C LEU A 205 6.22 14.06 -6.45
N GLU A 206 6.62 15.08 -5.69
CA GLU A 206 8.04 15.30 -5.32
C GLU A 206 8.59 14.15 -4.47
N TRP A 207 7.78 13.58 -3.59
CA TRP A 207 8.19 12.48 -2.70
C TRP A 207 8.19 11.10 -3.38
N ILE A 208 7.46 10.93 -4.49
CA ILE A 208 7.33 9.62 -5.15
C ILE A 208 8.68 9.00 -5.51
N PRO A 209 9.63 9.70 -6.19
CA PRO A 209 10.88 9.08 -6.64
C PRO A 209 11.79 8.57 -5.52
N ILE A 210 11.68 9.14 -4.32
CA ILE A 210 12.56 8.85 -3.18
C ILE A 210 11.93 7.93 -2.13
N ARG A 211 10.73 7.41 -2.39
CA ARG A 211 10.02 6.49 -1.49
C ARG A 211 9.81 5.13 -2.15
N ALA A 212 9.60 4.12 -1.31
CA ALA A 212 9.20 2.82 -1.80
C ALA A 212 7.88 2.90 -2.61
N PRO A 213 7.78 2.19 -3.74
CA PRO A 213 8.77 1.27 -4.31
C PRO A 213 9.80 1.90 -5.26
N PHE A 214 9.70 3.20 -5.57
CA PHE A 214 10.56 3.88 -6.56
C PHE A 214 12.02 4.00 -6.14
N ASP A 215 12.29 4.09 -4.84
CA ASP A 215 13.66 4.04 -4.30
C ASP A 215 14.39 2.71 -4.63
N LYS A 216 13.65 1.68 -5.08
CA LYS A 216 14.20 0.38 -5.53
C LYS A 216 14.31 0.26 -7.05
N GLN A 217 13.90 1.26 -7.81
CA GLN A 217 13.86 1.19 -9.27
C GLN A 217 15.23 0.88 -9.89
N GLU A 218 16.29 1.51 -9.39
CA GLU A 218 17.65 1.29 -9.90
C GLU A 218 18.15 -0.11 -9.51
N LEU A 219 17.90 -0.52 -8.25
CA LEU A 219 18.27 -1.83 -7.74
C LEU A 219 17.67 -2.97 -8.58
N VAL A 220 16.40 -2.85 -8.99
CA VAL A 220 15.75 -3.91 -9.79
C VAL A 220 16.20 -3.92 -11.25
N LYS A 221 16.77 -2.83 -11.76
CA LYS A 221 17.27 -2.72 -13.14
C LYS A 221 18.76 -3.07 -13.27
N ASN A 222 19.52 -2.91 -12.20
CA ASN A 222 20.96 -3.13 -12.18
C ASN A 222 21.32 -4.49 -11.54
N GLU A 223 21.83 -5.41 -12.36
CA GLU A 223 22.16 -6.78 -11.92
C GLU A 223 23.30 -6.80 -10.88
N ALA A 224 24.29 -5.90 -10.98
CA ALA A 224 25.38 -5.84 -10.02
C ALA A 224 24.87 -5.44 -8.63
N MET A 225 24.03 -4.40 -8.56
CA MET A 225 23.41 -3.96 -7.30
C MET A 225 22.48 -5.03 -6.71
N LEU A 226 21.72 -5.73 -7.57
CA LEU A 226 20.87 -6.83 -7.14
C LEU A 226 21.68 -7.96 -6.50
N ASN A 227 22.82 -8.31 -7.11
CA ASN A 227 23.70 -9.37 -6.60
C ASN A 227 24.39 -8.96 -5.29
N GLU A 228 24.77 -7.70 -5.13
CA GLU A 228 25.28 -7.16 -3.87
C GLU A 228 24.21 -7.25 -2.76
N GLU A 229 22.99 -6.86 -3.08
CA GLU A 229 21.86 -6.92 -2.14
C GLU A 229 21.51 -8.37 -1.77
N LYS A 230 21.55 -9.31 -2.71
CA LYS A 230 21.40 -10.74 -2.43
C LYS A 230 22.47 -11.23 -1.47
N LYS A 231 23.75 -10.87 -1.69
CA LYS A 231 24.85 -11.23 -0.79
C LYS A 231 24.64 -10.67 0.61
N ARG A 232 24.22 -9.41 0.72
CA ARG A 232 23.88 -8.79 2.00
C ARG A 232 22.77 -9.56 2.72
N LEU A 233 21.68 -9.89 2.02
CA LEU A 233 20.56 -10.65 2.59
C LEU A 233 20.98 -12.06 3.01
N MET A 234 21.81 -12.75 2.24
CA MET A 234 22.35 -14.06 2.61
C MET A 234 23.22 -13.99 3.86
N ASN A 235 24.11 -12.99 3.96
CA ASN A 235 24.90 -12.77 5.17
C ASN A 235 24.02 -12.49 6.41
N ASP A 236 22.95 -11.69 6.26
CA ASP A 236 21.98 -11.48 7.34
C ASP A 236 21.29 -12.81 7.75
N ILE A 237 20.91 -13.64 6.79
CA ILE A 237 20.33 -14.97 7.03
C ILE A 237 21.30 -15.84 7.83
N GLU A 238 22.56 -15.96 7.38
CA GLU A 238 23.60 -16.73 8.06
C GLU A 238 23.82 -16.24 9.51
N GLN A 239 23.87 -14.92 9.72
CA GLN A 239 24.00 -14.32 11.04
C GLN A 239 22.81 -14.68 11.95
N PHE A 240 21.58 -14.59 11.44
CA PHE A 240 20.42 -14.98 12.23
C PHE A 240 20.37 -16.47 12.51
N GLU A 241 20.81 -17.34 11.59
CA GLU A 241 20.95 -18.77 11.86
C GLU A 241 21.96 -19.07 12.97
N MET A 242 23.09 -18.36 13.00
CA MET A 242 24.05 -18.47 14.09
C MET A 242 23.46 -18.04 15.43
N ILE A 243 22.78 -16.88 15.46
CA ILE A 243 22.12 -16.38 16.68
C ILE A 243 21.05 -17.36 17.17
N LYS A 244 20.23 -17.90 16.24
CA LYS A 244 19.22 -18.90 16.55
C LYS A 244 19.85 -20.11 17.24
N LYS A 245 20.90 -20.70 16.65
CA LYS A 245 21.60 -21.87 17.22
C LYS A 245 22.13 -21.58 18.62
N GLN A 246 22.79 -20.44 18.80
CA GLN A 246 23.30 -20.02 20.12
C GLN A 246 22.19 -19.90 21.16
N LEU A 247 21.05 -19.29 20.81
CA LEU A 247 19.92 -19.15 21.73
C LEU A 247 19.28 -20.49 22.07
N GLU A 248 19.11 -21.38 21.08
CA GLU A 248 18.59 -22.73 21.29
C GLU A 248 19.50 -23.55 22.22
N GLU A 249 20.82 -23.48 22.03
CA GLU A 249 21.79 -24.14 22.91
C GLU A 249 21.74 -23.60 24.35
N ILE A 250 21.72 -22.28 24.53
CA ILE A 250 21.67 -21.66 25.85
C ILE A 250 20.36 -22.02 26.57
N ILE A 251 19.22 -21.95 25.87
CA ILE A 251 17.92 -22.33 26.44
C ILE A 251 17.93 -23.82 26.80
N GLY A 252 18.43 -24.69 25.93
CA GLY A 252 18.55 -26.13 26.17
C GLY A 252 19.40 -26.44 27.41
N GLN A 253 20.53 -25.78 27.58
CA GLN A 253 21.39 -25.96 28.77
C GLN A 253 20.75 -25.51 30.07
N ILE A 254 19.86 -24.51 30.02
CA ILE A 254 19.16 -24.02 31.21
C ILE A 254 17.98 -24.93 31.57
N VAL A 255 17.27 -25.46 30.57
CA VAL A 255 16.09 -26.33 30.77
C VAL A 255 16.49 -27.79 31.08
N LEU A 256 17.59 -28.31 30.52
CA LEU A 256 18.05 -29.69 30.76
C LEU A 256 18.68 -29.92 32.14
N LYS A 257 18.88 -28.88 32.97
CA LYS A 257 19.41 -29.03 34.34
C LYS A 257 18.33 -29.13 35.41
N THR A 258 17.06 -29.18 35.03
CA THR A 258 15.92 -29.07 35.96
C THR A 258 15.01 -30.28 36.02
N ASP A 259 15.27 -31.32 35.22
CA ASP A 259 14.51 -32.58 35.21
C ASP A 259 15.28 -33.76 35.84
N ALA A 260 16.27 -33.49 36.71
CA ALA A 260 17.05 -34.51 37.43
C ALA A 260 16.86 -34.41 38.95
#